data_AF-A0A839JZ18-F1
#
_entry.id   AF-A0A839JZ18-F1
#
_cell.length_a   1.000
_cell.length_b   1.000
_cell.length_c   1.000
_cell.angle_alpha   90.00
_cell.angle_beta   90.00
_cell.angle_gamma   90.00
#
_symmetry.space_group_name_H-M   'P 1'
#
loop_
_entity.id
_entity.type
_entity.pdbx_description
1 polymer ?
#
loop_
_entity_poly.entity_id
_entity_poly.type
_entity_poly.pdbx_seq_one_letter_code
_entity_poly.pdbx_strand_id
1 'polypeptide(L)'
;MNEELGQIDADLKGLFVESKIEEMNQFLQEQPDNTVKELCDYNWNIIKKYYDTERFDLLFQHFTFVAYTCFMVEYSYKRGLILDEVFQIMMMVYNDIYELKRSQH
;
A
#
# COMPACT_ATOMS: atom_id res chain seq x y z
N MET A 1 10.37 -7.96 -7.93
CA MET A 1 9.22 -8.83 -7.64
C MET A 1 9.28 -10.01 -8.61
N ASN A 2 9.16 -11.25 -8.13
CA ASN A 2 9.08 -12.44 -8.97
C ASN A 2 7.62 -12.71 -9.40
N GLU A 3 7.38 -13.71 -10.24
CA GLU A 3 6.05 -14.03 -10.76
C GLU A 3 5.05 -14.41 -9.65
N GLU A 4 5.49 -15.18 -8.66
CA GLU A 4 4.66 -15.62 -7.53
C GLU A 4 4.18 -14.45 -6.66
N LEU A 5 5.09 -13.54 -6.28
CA LEU A 5 4.75 -12.32 -5.56
C LEU A 5 3.86 -11.40 -6.40
N GLY A 6 4.07 -11.36 -7.71
CA GLY A 6 3.23 -10.59 -8.63
C GLY A 6 1.80 -11.11 -8.69
N GLN A 7 1.61 -12.43 -8.65
CA GLN A 7 0.28 -13.04 -8.59
C GLN A 7 -0.41 -12.71 -7.27
N ILE A 8 0.31 -12.84 -6.14
CA ILE A 8 -0.23 -12.51 -4.82
C ILE A 8 -0.66 -11.03 -4.75
N ASP A 9 0.17 -10.11 -5.23
CA ASP A 9 -0.14 -8.68 -5.24
C ASP A 9 -1.37 -8.37 -6.13
N ALA A 10 -1.53 -9.09 -7.25
CA ALA A 10 -2.69 -8.94 -8.12
C ALA A 10 -3.97 -9.44 -7.46
N ASP A 11 -3.93 -10.60 -6.79
CA ASP A 11 -5.08 -11.17 -6.08
C ASP A 11 -5.52 -10.25 -4.94
N LEU A 12 -4.57 -9.74 -4.15
CA LEU A 12 -4.84 -8.78 -3.08
C LEU A 12 -5.46 -7.48 -3.59
N LYS A 13 -4.99 -6.94 -4.72
CA LYS A 13 -5.60 -5.77 -5.36
C LYS A 13 -7.02 -6.06 -5.82
N GLY A 14 -7.27 -7.26 -6.37
CA GLY A 14 -8.61 -7.70 -6.76
C GLY A 14 -9.56 -7.69 -5.57
N LEU A 15 -9.16 -8.34 -4.46
CA LEU A 15 -9.94 -8.35 -3.22
C LEU A 15 -10.16 -6.93 -2.66
N PHE A 16 -9.16 -6.05 -2.73
CA PHE A 16 -9.29 -4.67 -2.27
C PHE A 16 -10.31 -3.87 -3.10
N VAL A 17 -10.27 -4.01 -4.43
CA VAL A 17 -11.23 -3.35 -5.33
C VAL A 17 -12.65 -3.87 -5.08
N GLU A 18 -12.80 -5.15 -4.78
CA GLU A 18 -14.08 -5.77 -4.40
C GLU A 18 -14.52 -5.46 -2.95
N SER A 19 -13.72 -4.67 -2.20
CA SER A 19 -13.97 -4.33 -0.79
C SER A 19 -14.04 -5.54 0.15
N LYS A 20 -13.37 -6.64 -0.20
CA LYS A 20 -13.32 -7.90 0.57
C LYS A 20 -12.20 -7.90 1.60
N ILE A 21 -12.23 -6.94 2.52
CA ILE A 21 -11.13 -6.69 3.48
C ILE A 21 -10.90 -7.89 4.43
N GLU A 22 -11.96 -8.61 4.80
CA GLU A 22 -11.86 -9.81 5.65
C GLU A 22 -11.10 -10.94 4.94
N GLU A 23 -11.43 -11.20 3.67
CA GLU A 23 -10.73 -12.18 2.83
C GLU A 23 -9.26 -11.78 2.62
N MET A 24 -8.97 -10.50 2.43
CA MET A 24 -7.59 -10.00 2.34
C MET A 24 -6.79 -10.29 3.62
N ASN A 25 -7.38 -10.01 4.79
CA ASN A 25 -6.70 -10.24 6.06
C ASN A 25 -6.40 -11.72 6.29
N GLN A 26 -7.36 -12.60 5.95
CA GLN A 26 -7.18 -14.05 6.02
C GLN A 26 -6.07 -14.50 5.06
N PHE A 27 -6.12 -14.05 3.80
CA PHE A 27 -5.11 -14.37 2.81
C PHE A 27 -3.70 -13.95 3.26
N LEU A 28 -3.56 -12.72 3.76
CA LEU A 28 -2.28 -12.20 4.24
C LEU A 28 -1.78 -12.94 5.48
N GLN A 29 -2.67 -13.38 6.37
CA GLN A 29 -2.30 -14.13 7.57
C GLN A 29 -1.63 -15.47 7.22
N GLU A 30 -2.00 -16.08 6.10
CA GLU A 30 -1.42 -17.33 5.61
C GLU A 30 -0.06 -17.12 4.92
N GLN A 31 0.28 -15.88 4.54
CA GLN A 31 1.55 -15.58 3.88
C GLN A 31 2.71 -15.48 4.88
N PRO A 32 3.93 -15.88 4.50
CA PRO A 32 5.14 -15.63 5.28
C PRO A 32 5.40 -14.14 5.50
N ASP A 33 6.01 -13.79 6.65
CA ASP A 33 6.35 -12.40 6.99
C ASP A 33 7.21 -11.72 5.91
N ASN A 34 8.19 -12.43 5.35
CA ASN A 34 9.03 -11.91 4.27
C ASN A 34 8.21 -11.57 3.02
N THR A 35 7.23 -12.40 2.66
CA THR A 35 6.32 -12.14 1.54
C THR A 35 5.52 -10.87 1.77
N VAL A 36 4.88 -10.74 2.93
CA VAL A 36 4.08 -9.54 3.28
C VAL A 36 4.94 -8.29 3.29
N LYS A 37 6.15 -8.39 3.87
CA LYS A 37 7.10 -7.30 3.90
C LYS A 37 7.55 -6.87 2.50
N GLU A 38 7.92 -7.81 1.64
CA GLU A 38 8.34 -7.51 0.27
C GLU A 38 7.22 -6.86 -0.55
N LEU A 39 5.98 -7.33 -0.40
CA LEU A 39 4.81 -6.71 -1.03
C LEU A 39 4.59 -5.28 -0.55
N CYS A 40 4.66 -5.06 0.77
CA CYS A 40 4.54 -3.74 1.36
C CYS A 40 5.64 -2.80 0.86
N ASP A 41 6.91 -3.21 0.92
CA ASP A 41 8.06 -2.41 0.50
C ASP A 41 8.00 -2.11 -1.00
N TYR A 42 7.62 -3.08 -1.84
CA TYR A 42 7.44 -2.90 -3.28
C TYR A 42 6.38 -1.83 -3.59
N ASN A 43 5.19 -1.99 -3.00
CA ASN A 43 4.06 -1.09 -3.23
C ASN A 43 4.35 0.32 -2.70
N TRP A 44 4.93 0.43 -1.50
CA TRP A 44 5.36 1.71 -0.93
C TRP A 44 6.37 2.43 -1.82
N ASN A 45 7.37 1.72 -2.37
CA ASN A 45 8.40 2.34 -3.22
C ASN A 45 7.81 2.95 -4.50
N ILE A 46 6.70 2.41 -5.02
CA ILE A 46 5.98 3.02 -6.14
C ILE A 46 5.37 4.35 -5.71
N ILE A 47 4.66 4.38 -4.57
CA ILE A 47 4.07 5.61 -4.03
C ILE A 47 5.13 6.67 -3.78
N LYS A 48 6.19 6.29 -3.05
CA LYS A 48 7.33 7.17 -2.74
C LYS A 48 7.95 7.75 -4.01
N LYS A 49 8.15 6.95 -5.06
CA LYS A 49 8.73 7.42 -6.32
C LYS A 49 7.88 8.51 -6.97
N TYR A 50 6.56 8.34 -7.04
CA TYR A 50 5.68 9.34 -7.64
C TYR A 50 5.51 10.58 -6.75
N TYR A 51 5.52 10.39 -5.44
CA TYR A 51 5.51 11.47 -4.47
C TYR A 51 6.78 12.34 -4.55
N ASP A 52 7.97 11.72 -4.49
CA ASP A 52 9.26 12.41 -4.57
C ASP A 52 9.48 13.14 -5.91
N THR A 53 8.78 12.72 -6.96
CA THR A 53 8.84 13.33 -8.29
C THR A 53 7.66 14.29 -8.55
N GLU A 54 6.86 14.59 -7.53
CA GLU A 54 5.70 15.49 -7.57
C GLU A 54 4.69 15.14 -8.67
N ARG A 55 4.64 13.86 -9.07
CA ARG A 55 3.70 13.31 -10.07
C ARG A 55 2.34 13.03 -9.41
N PHE A 56 1.78 14.04 -8.75
CA PHE A 56 0.56 13.92 -7.97
C PHE A 56 -0.66 13.62 -8.85
N ASP A 57 -0.67 14.11 -10.10
CA ASP A 57 -1.68 13.79 -11.10
C ASP A 57 -1.84 12.27 -11.30
N LEU A 58 -0.73 11.55 -11.42
CA LEU A 58 -0.74 10.09 -11.56
C LEU A 58 -1.21 9.40 -10.27
N LEU A 59 -0.78 9.89 -9.11
CA LEU A 59 -1.25 9.37 -7.81
C LEU A 59 -2.78 9.56 -7.65
N PHE A 60 -3.31 10.69 -8.11
CA PHE A 60 -4.75 10.97 -8.02
C PHE A 60 -5.57 10.17 -9.03
N GLN A 61 -5.04 9.95 -10.24
CA GLN A 61 -5.64 9.08 -11.24
C GLN A 61 -5.72 7.62 -10.76
N HIS A 62 -4.73 7.16 -10.00
CA HIS A 62 -4.65 5.81 -9.46
C HIS A 62 -4.91 5.74 -7.95
N PHE A 63 -5.83 6.56 -7.44
CA PHE A 63 -6.03 6.70 -6.00
C PHE A 63 -6.47 5.43 -5.28
N THR A 64 -7.18 4.51 -5.95
CA THR A 64 -7.50 3.19 -5.39
C THR A 64 -6.23 2.37 -5.11
N PHE A 65 -5.21 2.47 -5.96
CA PHE A 65 -3.92 1.86 -5.70
C PHE A 65 -3.23 2.52 -4.50
N VAL A 66 -3.26 3.85 -4.39
CA VAL A 66 -2.76 4.58 -3.20
C VAL A 66 -3.43 4.06 -1.92
N ALA A 67 -4.76 3.92 -1.91
CA ALA A 67 -5.50 3.41 -0.77
C ALA A 67 -5.13 1.94 -0.44
N TYR A 68 -4.98 1.09 -1.45
CA TYR A 68 -4.49 -0.29 -1.28
C TYR A 68 -3.10 -0.34 -0.65
N THR A 69 -2.17 0.50 -1.12
CA THR A 69 -0.81 0.55 -0.58
C THR A 69 -0.79 1.06 0.86
N CYS A 70 -1.67 1.99 1.22
CA CYS A 70 -1.86 2.46 2.60
C CYS A 70 -2.34 1.32 3.51
N PHE A 71 -3.32 0.52 3.03
CA PHE A 71 -3.78 -0.67 3.74
C PHE A 71 -2.63 -1.67 3.99
N MET A 72 -1.81 -1.94 2.97
CA MET A 72 -0.66 -2.85 3.11
C MET A 72 0.36 -2.37 4.15
N VAL A 73 0.61 -1.05 4.20
CA VAL A 73 1.48 -0.43 5.22
C VAL A 73 0.88 -0.57 6.61
N GLU A 74 -0.41 -0.27 6.80
CA GLU A 74 -1.07 -0.45 8.09
C GLU A 74 -1.09 -1.91 8.56
N TYR A 75 -1.39 -2.84 7.66
CA TYR A 75 -1.39 -4.27 7.96
C TYR A 75 0.00 -4.74 8.40
N SER A 76 1.02 -4.35 7.64
CA SER A 76 2.42 -4.72 7.92
C SER A 76 2.91 -4.13 9.24
N TYR A 77 2.49 -2.90 9.58
CA TYR A 77 2.76 -2.30 10.89
C TYR A 77 2.07 -3.06 12.03
N LYS A 78 0.77 -3.36 11.91
CA LYS A 78 0.01 -4.14 12.91
C LYS A 78 0.61 -5.53 13.14
N ARG A 79 1.21 -6.11 12.11
CA ARG A 79 1.92 -7.41 12.16
C ARG A 79 3.35 -7.32 12.73
N GLY A 80 3.87 -6.11 12.97
CA GLY A 80 5.22 -5.91 13.52
C GLY A 80 6.35 -5.95 12.50
N LEU A 81 6.05 -5.80 11.20
CA LEU A 81 7.02 -5.88 10.10
C LEU A 81 7.67 -4.53 9.74
N ILE A 82 7.13 -3.44 10.31
CA ILE A 82 7.58 -2.07 10.08
C ILE A 82 7.83 -1.42 11.45
N LEU A 83 8.94 -0.70 11.58
CA LEU A 83 9.25 0.09 12.77
C LEU A 83 8.32 1.31 12.85
N ASP A 84 7.97 1.74 14.06
CA ASP A 84 7.05 2.87 14.28
C ASP A 84 7.49 4.15 13.56
N GLU A 85 8.77 4.50 13.62
CA GLU A 85 9.33 5.68 12.93
C GLU A 85 9.12 5.62 11.41
N VAL A 86 9.31 4.43 10.81
CA VAL A 86 9.13 4.21 9.38
C VAL A 86 7.65 4.29 9.01
N PHE A 87 6.78 3.69 9.84
CA PHE A 87 5.34 3.75 9.67
C PHE A 87 4.83 5.21 9.71
N GLN A 88 5.29 6.01 10.66
CA GLN A 88 4.93 7.43 10.75
C GLN A 88 5.31 8.22 9.50
N ILE A 89 6.50 7.99 8.94
CA ILE A 89 6.95 8.61 7.69
C ILE A 89 6.04 8.20 6.52
N MET A 90 5.73 6.90 6.41
CA MET A 90 4.84 6.40 5.35
C MET A 90 3.44 7.01 5.45
N MET A 91 2.87 7.06 6.65
CA MET A 91 1.55 7.64 6.87
C MET A 91 1.50 9.15 6.64
N MET A 92 2.59 9.88 6.95
CA MET A 92 2.70 11.29 6.62
C MET A 92 2.55 11.52 5.11
N VAL A 93 3.19 10.70 4.28
CA VAL A 93 3.08 10.79 2.82
C VAL A 93 1.65 10.48 2.34
N TYR A 94 1.00 9.45 2.86
CA TYR A 94 -0.39 9.16 2.49
C TYR A 94 -1.36 10.27 2.90
N ASN A 95 -1.17 10.86 4.08
CA ASN A 95 -1.96 11.99 4.55
C ASN A 95 -1.76 13.22 3.65
N ASP A 96 -0.52 13.52 3.25
CA ASP A 96 -0.26 14.63 2.33
C ASP A 96 -0.92 14.41 0.97
N ILE A 97 -0.80 13.20 0.39
CA ILE A 97 -1.48 12.85 -0.87
C ILE A 97 -3.01 13.02 -0.75
N TYR A 98 -3.60 12.63 0.39
CA TYR A 98 -5.04 12.78 0.63
C TYR A 98 -5.46 14.25 0.70
N GLU A 99 -4.74 15.08 1.47
CA GLU A 99 -5.06 16.51 1.62
C GLU A 99 -4.86 17.27 0.30
N LEU A 100 -3.78 16.99 -0.44
CA LEU A 100 -3.56 17.55 -1.77
C LEU A 100 -4.70 17.20 -2.73
N LYS A 101 -5.14 15.94 -2.76
CA LYS A 101 -6.28 15.52 -3.60
C LYS A 101 -7.57 16.24 -3.20
N ARG A 102 -7.86 16.33 -1.90
CA ARG A 102 -9.05 16.98 -1.36
C ARG A 102 -9.11 18.46 -1.73
N SER A 103 -7.97 19.15 -1.78
CA SER A 103 -7.87 20.57 -2.12
C SER A 103 -8.16 20.89 -3.61
N GLN A 104 -8.27 19.88 -4.49
CA GLN A 104 -8.62 20.07 -5.90
C GLN A 104 -10.14 20.23 -6.13
N HIS A 105 -10.95 20.12 -5.08
CA HIS A 105 -12.40 20.28 -5.07
C HIS A 105 -12.81 21.55 -4.32
#